data_AF-A0A920E9K6-F1
#
_entry.id   AF-A0A920E9K6-F1
#
_cell.length_a   1.000
_cell.length_b   1.000
_cell.length_c   1.000
_cell.angle_alpha   90.00
_cell.angle_beta   90.00
_cell.angle_gamma   90.00
#
_symmetry.space_group_name_H-M   'P 1'
#
loop_
_entity.id
_entity.type
_entity.pdbx_description
1 polymer ?
#
loop_
_entity_poly.entity_id
_entity_poly.type
_entity_poly.pdbx_seq_one_letter_code
_entity_poly.pdbx_strand_id
1 'polypeptide(L)'
;MNGVSIWMSRGLHHTIHSRNLDSTLGERKGSFDTMRFAQLGRWKGHLQTPDQSWDISPESWGGSRDRSWGVRPVGEKESDGIRQGVSVMEGLWNYFPVDFEDHSIIYMLQETNEGVRELEEAMRVWHDPDRPTEWLGRPEYEHELVPGTRMLSGSVIHFLKLKLV
;
A
#
# COMPACT_ATOMS: atom_id res chain seq x y z
N MET A 1 32.16 2.88 12.70
CA MET A 1 31.03 2.95 11.76
C MET A 1 29.78 2.60 12.54
N ASN A 2 28.90 3.57 12.77
CA ASN A 2 27.64 3.36 13.47
C ASN A 2 26.60 2.96 12.42
N GLY A 3 26.62 1.68 12.04
CA GLY A 3 25.71 1.13 11.03
C GLY A 3 24.55 0.40 11.67
N VAL A 4 23.39 0.42 11.00
CA VAL A 4 22.32 -0.54 11.24
C VAL A 4 22.56 -1.71 10.29
N SER A 5 22.62 -2.93 10.80
CA SER A 5 22.66 -4.14 9.99
C SER A 5 21.36 -4.91 10.15
N ILE A 6 20.82 -5.37 9.03
CA ILE A 6 19.59 -6.14 8.97
C ILE A 6 19.85 -7.36 8.11
N TRP A 7 19.67 -8.54 8.69
CA TRP A 7 19.57 -9.77 7.93
C TRP A 7 18.19 -10.35 8.16
N MET A 8 17.40 -10.44 7.10
CA MET A 8 16.05 -10.95 7.14
C MET A 8 15.87 -11.97 6.03
N SER A 9 15.38 -13.15 6.39
CA SER A 9 14.95 -14.19 5.47
C SER A 9 13.43 -14.34 5.53
N ARG A 10 12.85 -14.81 4.42
CA ARG A 10 11.41 -14.91 4.22
C ARG A 10 10.86 -16.15 4.95
N GLY A 11 10.02 -15.97 5.97
CA GLY A 11 9.13 -17.03 6.50
C GLY A 11 7.87 -17.20 5.63
N LEU A 12 7.06 -18.25 5.89
CA LEU A 12 5.86 -18.69 5.14
C LEU A 12 5.04 -17.56 4.47
N HIS A 13 4.50 -17.84 3.28
CA HIS A 13 4.13 -16.82 2.29
C HIS A 13 2.64 -16.76 1.98
N HIS A 14 2.12 -15.52 1.87
CA HIS A 14 0.93 -15.22 1.08
C HIS A 14 1.23 -14.08 0.11
N THR A 15 0.93 -14.29 -1.17
CA THR A 15 1.24 -13.35 -2.25
C THR A 15 -0.07 -12.86 -2.84
N ILE A 16 -0.30 -11.54 -2.85
CA ILE A 16 -1.29 -10.95 -3.75
C ILE A 16 -0.57 -10.29 -4.92
N HIS A 17 -1.03 -10.60 -6.12
CA HIS A 17 -0.83 -9.74 -7.27
C HIS A 17 -2.07 -8.86 -7.41
N SER A 18 -2.00 -7.58 -7.01
CA SER A 18 -3.04 -6.65 -7.45
C SER A 18 -2.77 -6.34 -8.93
N ARG A 19 -3.79 -6.60 -9.76
CA ARG A 19 -3.69 -6.56 -11.22
C ARG A 19 -4.11 -5.17 -11.68
N ASN A 20 -3.24 -4.52 -12.46
CA ASN A 20 -3.42 -3.25 -13.19
C ASN A 20 -4.05 -2.09 -12.40
N LEU A 21 -3.21 -1.15 -11.95
CA LEU A 21 -3.65 0.22 -11.71
C LEU A 21 -3.74 0.91 -13.07
N ASP A 22 -4.76 0.57 -13.86
CA ASP A 22 -5.12 1.35 -15.04
C ASP A 22 -5.91 2.58 -14.55
N SER A 23 -5.22 3.50 -13.87
CA SER A 23 -5.76 4.86 -13.78
C SER A 23 -5.57 5.45 -15.16
N THR A 24 -6.59 5.38 -16.02
CA THR A 24 -6.68 6.27 -17.17
C THR A 24 -6.81 7.69 -16.62
N LEU A 25 -5.68 8.31 -16.30
CA LEU A 25 -5.56 9.76 -16.22
C LEU A 25 -5.91 10.24 -17.65
N GLY A 26 -7.18 10.57 -17.88
CA GLY A 26 -7.82 10.55 -19.19
C GLY A 26 -6.97 11.08 -20.35
N GLU A 27 -7.00 10.36 -21.47
CA GLU A 27 -6.49 10.54 -22.87
C GLU A 27 -5.34 11.52 -23.23
N ARG A 28 -4.86 12.38 -22.31
CA ARG A 28 -3.84 13.41 -22.54
C ARG A 28 -2.84 13.53 -21.39
N LYS A 29 -3.07 12.89 -20.24
CA LYS A 29 -2.03 12.71 -19.21
C LYS A 29 -1.31 11.39 -19.52
N GLY A 30 0.01 11.36 -19.47
CA GLY A 30 0.77 10.13 -19.78
C GLY A 30 0.23 8.95 -18.99
N SER A 31 0.10 7.78 -19.62
CA SER A 31 -0.46 6.59 -18.98
C SER A 31 0.37 6.21 -17.75
N PHE A 32 -0.27 6.21 -16.58
CA PHE A 32 0.33 5.70 -15.35
C PHE A 32 -0.01 4.22 -15.23
N ASP A 33 0.52 3.39 -16.14
CA ASP A 33 0.40 1.93 -16.01
C ASP A 33 1.29 1.49 -14.87
N THR A 34 0.69 1.22 -13.71
CA THR A 34 1.39 0.77 -12.52
C THR A 34 0.87 -0.59 -12.09
N MET A 35 1.79 -1.50 -11.83
CA MET A 35 1.48 -2.76 -11.16
C MET A 35 2.07 -2.72 -9.75
N ARG A 36 1.36 -3.33 -8.81
CA ARG A 36 1.84 -3.48 -7.44
C ARG A 36 1.87 -4.94 -7.06
N PHE A 37 3.02 -5.33 -6.52
CA PHE A 37 3.21 -6.61 -5.86
C PHE A 37 3.23 -6.34 -4.36
N ALA A 38 2.17 -6.75 -3.68
CA ALA A 38 2.04 -6.64 -2.24
C ALA A 38 2.12 -8.05 -1.65
N GLN A 39 3.16 -8.28 -0.85
CA GLN A 39 3.44 -9.61 -0.33
C GLN A 39 3.71 -9.51 1.17
N LEU A 40 2.79 -10.07 1.96
CA LEU A 40 2.98 -10.18 3.39
C LEU A 40 3.68 -11.49 3.75
N GLY A 41 4.17 -11.56 4.97
CA GLY A 41 4.75 -12.76 5.54
C GLY A 41 5.34 -12.47 6.90
N ARG A 42 6.17 -13.39 7.36
CA ARG A 42 6.86 -13.28 8.64
C ARG A 42 8.37 -13.17 8.41
N TRP A 43 9.04 -12.32 9.17
CA TRP A 43 10.49 -12.14 9.09
C TRP A 43 11.21 -13.08 10.07
N LYS A 44 12.40 -13.53 9.67
CA LYS A 44 13.36 -14.19 10.57
C LYS A 44 14.75 -13.63 10.35
N GLY A 45 15.46 -13.38 11.43
CA GLY A 45 16.88 -13.02 11.37
C GLY A 45 17.30 -12.14 12.53
N HIS A 46 18.14 -11.13 12.25
CA HIS A 46 18.69 -10.24 13.28
C HIS A 46 18.66 -8.79 12.79
N LEU A 47 18.31 -7.89 13.71
CA LEU A 47 18.39 -6.46 13.56
C LEU A 47 19.40 -5.94 14.57
N GLN A 48 20.36 -5.14 14.14
CA GLN A 48 21.33 -4.54 15.04
C GLN A 48 21.51 -3.06 14.72
N THR A 49 21.46 -2.24 15.75
CA THR A 49 21.88 -0.83 15.78
C THR A 49 23.18 -0.71 16.59
N PRO A 50 23.83 0.47 16.64
CA PRO A 50 25.03 0.64 17.45
C PRO A 50 24.83 0.35 18.95
N ASP A 51 23.61 0.53 19.45
CA ASP A 51 23.22 0.47 20.85
C ASP A 51 22.37 -0.75 21.22
N GLN A 52 21.78 -1.45 20.24
CA GLN A 52 20.83 -2.53 20.50
C GLN A 52 20.87 -3.64 19.44
N SER A 53 20.51 -4.85 19.86
CA SER A 53 20.38 -6.02 18.98
C SER A 53 19.07 -6.74 19.29
N TRP A 54 18.43 -7.24 18.25
CA TRP A 54 17.18 -8.00 18.34
C TRP A 54 17.27 -9.26 17.50
N ASP A 55 16.82 -10.36 18.09
CA ASP A 55 16.48 -11.57 17.36
C ASP A 55 15.07 -11.42 16.80
N ILE A 56 14.96 -11.50 15.49
CA ILE A 56 13.70 -11.36 14.75
C ILE A 56 13.14 -12.77 14.55
N SER A 57 11.97 -13.01 15.14
CA SER A 57 11.28 -14.30 15.09
C SER A 57 9.98 -14.20 14.28
N PRO A 58 9.64 -15.23 13.46
CA PRO A 58 8.41 -15.22 12.68
C PRO A 58 7.11 -15.09 13.49
N GLU A 59 7.15 -15.48 14.76
CA GLU A 59 5.99 -15.50 15.66
C GLU A 59 5.61 -14.09 16.13
N SER A 60 6.55 -13.15 16.12
CA SER A 60 6.35 -11.78 16.64
C SER A 60 6.62 -10.68 15.61
N TRP A 61 7.21 -11.01 14.46
CA TRP A 61 7.60 -10.05 13.44
C TRP A 61 6.92 -10.32 12.10
N GLY A 62 5.80 -9.62 11.88
CA GLY A 62 5.17 -9.51 10.57
C GLY A 62 6.01 -8.69 9.60
N GLY A 63 5.76 -8.89 8.31
CA GLY A 63 6.53 -8.29 7.23
C GLY A 63 5.70 -8.01 5.99
N SER A 64 6.03 -6.90 5.34
CA SER A 64 5.46 -6.55 4.04
C SER A 64 6.58 -6.23 3.06
N ARG A 65 6.50 -6.82 1.88
CA ARG A 65 7.29 -6.45 0.72
C ARG A 65 6.34 -5.84 -0.30
N ASP A 66 6.58 -4.56 -0.57
CA ASP A 66 5.88 -3.82 -1.60
C ASP A 66 6.83 -3.56 -2.78
N ARG A 67 6.36 -3.84 -3.99
CA ARG A 67 7.05 -3.45 -5.21
C ARG A 67 6.05 -2.86 -6.18
N SER A 68 6.15 -1.56 -6.41
CA SER A 68 5.51 -0.89 -7.53
C SER A 68 6.47 -0.80 -8.71
N TRP A 69 5.97 -1.00 -9.92
CA TRP A 69 6.65 -0.59 -11.13
C TRP A 69 5.64 0.01 -12.10
N GLY A 70 6.11 0.91 -12.95
CA GLY A 70 5.29 1.50 -14.00
C GLY A 70 6.17 2.22 -15.01
N VAL A 71 5.60 2.59 -16.15
CA VAL A 71 6.33 3.37 -17.16
C VAL A 71 6.60 4.75 -16.58
N ARG A 72 7.86 5.03 -16.27
CA ARG A 72 8.33 6.37 -15.89
C ARG A 72 8.98 6.99 -17.12
N PRO A 73 8.68 8.26 -17.46
CA PRO A 73 9.40 8.93 -18.54
C PRO A 73 10.89 8.96 -18.16
N VAL A 74 11.74 8.47 -19.07
CA VAL A 74 13.20 8.52 -18.97
C VAL A 74 13.69 9.53 -20.00
N GLY A 75 14.47 10.53 -19.55
CA GLY A 75 14.97 11.62 -20.39
C GLY A 75 14.78 12.99 -19.75
N GLU A 76 15.18 14.04 -20.45
CA GLU A 76 14.85 15.42 -20.06
C GLU A 76 13.32 15.56 -20.04
N LYS A 77 12.79 16.01 -18.90
CA LYS A 77 11.36 16.27 -18.76
C LYS A 77 11.00 17.35 -19.79
N GLU A 78 10.05 17.07 -20.69
CA GLU A 78 9.48 18.12 -21.53
C GLU A 78 8.99 19.28 -20.63
N SER A 79 9.12 20.51 -21.12
CA SER A 79 8.60 21.68 -20.43
C SER A 79 7.14 21.45 -20.03
N ASP A 80 6.79 21.74 -18.78
CA ASP A 80 5.43 21.57 -18.27
C ASP A 80 4.39 22.37 -19.08
N GLY A 81 4.83 23.39 -19.81
CA GLY A 81 3.98 24.19 -20.70
C GLY A 81 2.74 24.70 -19.98
N ILE A 82 1.56 24.49 -20.58
CA ILE A 82 0.26 24.87 -19.99
C ILE A 82 -0.06 24.14 -18.66
N ARG A 83 0.71 23.12 -18.28
CA ARG A 83 0.55 22.33 -17.06
C ARG A 83 1.45 22.81 -15.93
N GLN A 84 2.20 23.88 -16.12
CA GLN A 84 3.04 24.44 -15.07
C GLN A 84 2.19 24.78 -13.84
N GLY A 85 2.50 24.15 -12.70
CA GLY A 85 1.74 24.31 -11.45
C GLY A 85 0.58 23.33 -11.25
N VAL A 86 0.31 22.43 -12.20
CA VAL A 86 -0.66 21.33 -12.02
C VAL A 86 0.06 20.15 -11.37
N SER A 87 -0.44 19.67 -10.23
CA SER A 87 0.15 18.47 -9.61
C SER A 87 -0.30 17.21 -10.36
N VAL A 88 0.66 16.31 -10.57
CA VAL A 88 0.44 15.05 -11.30
C VAL A 88 -0.19 13.97 -10.43
N MET A 89 -0.18 14.16 -9.10
CA MET A 89 -0.85 13.33 -8.10
C MET A 89 -1.51 14.28 -7.10
N GLU A 90 -2.80 14.54 -7.28
CA GLU A 90 -3.60 15.38 -6.39
C GLU A 90 -4.62 14.52 -5.64
N GLY A 91 -5.02 14.97 -4.46
CA GLY A 91 -5.94 14.23 -3.59
C GLY A 91 -5.25 13.28 -2.61
N LEU A 92 -5.99 12.27 -2.19
CA LEU A 92 -5.61 11.29 -1.18
C LEU A 92 -5.02 10.04 -1.85
N TRP A 93 -3.83 9.66 -1.42
CA TRP A 93 -3.27 8.32 -1.67
C TRP A 93 -3.14 7.58 -0.35
N ASN A 94 -3.81 6.44 -0.23
CA ASN A 94 -3.84 5.67 1.00
C ASN A 94 -3.53 4.19 0.74
N TYR A 95 -2.59 3.63 1.50
CA TYR A 95 -2.15 2.24 1.37
C TYR A 95 -1.76 1.66 2.72
N PHE A 96 -2.46 0.60 3.16
CA PHE A 96 -2.16 -0.10 4.40
C PHE A 96 -2.17 -1.61 4.19
N PRO A 97 -0.99 -2.26 4.21
CA PRO A 97 -0.90 -3.68 4.46
C PRO A 97 -1.01 -3.92 5.98
N VAL A 98 -2.05 -4.63 6.40
CA VAL A 98 -2.29 -4.96 7.81
C VAL A 98 -2.20 -6.47 7.97
N ASP A 99 -1.43 -6.91 8.95
CA ASP A 99 -1.21 -8.32 9.25
C ASP A 99 -1.92 -8.70 10.55
N PHE A 100 -2.83 -9.66 10.47
CA PHE A 100 -3.50 -10.29 11.62
C PHE A 100 -2.90 -11.68 11.86
N GLU A 101 -3.47 -12.42 12.80
CA GLU A 101 -2.96 -13.76 13.15
C GLU A 101 -3.23 -14.79 12.05
N ASP A 102 -4.43 -14.77 11.45
CA ASP A 102 -4.91 -15.76 10.49
C ASP A 102 -5.09 -15.23 9.06
N HIS A 103 -4.94 -13.91 8.86
CA HIS A 103 -5.07 -13.27 7.57
C HIS A 103 -4.32 -11.93 7.52
N SER A 104 -4.25 -11.39 6.32
CA SER A 104 -3.81 -10.02 6.08
C SER A 104 -4.89 -9.26 5.31
N ILE A 105 -4.91 -7.94 5.47
CA ILE A 105 -5.73 -7.02 4.66
C ILE A 105 -4.80 -6.14 3.85
N ILE A 106 -5.03 -6.08 2.54
CA ILE A 106 -4.42 -5.10 1.65
C ILE A 106 -5.49 -4.10 1.26
N TYR A 107 -5.31 -2.87 1.71
CA TYR A 107 -6.17 -1.74 1.39
C TYR A 107 -5.42 -0.70 0.56
N MET A 108 -6.05 -0.22 -0.51
CA MET A 108 -5.59 0.87 -1.36
C MET A 108 -6.73 1.80 -1.73
N LEU A 109 -6.47 3.10 -1.71
CA LEU A 109 -7.41 4.12 -2.16
C LEU A 109 -6.64 5.28 -2.81
N GLN A 110 -7.07 5.67 -4.00
CA GLN A 110 -6.73 6.94 -4.63
C GLN A 110 -8.02 7.72 -4.86
N GLU A 111 -8.11 8.89 -4.25
CA GLU A 111 -9.27 9.76 -4.35
C GLU A 111 -8.81 11.18 -4.72
N THR A 112 -9.38 11.78 -5.77
CA THR A 112 -9.05 13.16 -6.18
C THR A 112 -9.57 14.18 -5.17
N ASN A 113 -9.18 15.46 -5.31
CA ASN A 113 -9.68 16.54 -4.45
C ASN A 113 -11.21 16.72 -4.53
N GLU A 114 -11.83 16.28 -5.61
CA GLU A 114 -13.27 16.32 -5.86
C GLU A 114 -14.00 15.07 -5.33
N GLY A 115 -13.29 14.14 -4.70
CA GLY A 115 -13.86 12.90 -4.16
C GLY A 115 -14.03 11.78 -5.19
N VAL A 116 -13.43 11.91 -6.38
CA VAL A 116 -13.48 10.85 -7.40
C VAL A 116 -12.48 9.76 -7.06
N ARG A 117 -12.94 8.52 -6.88
CA ARG A 117 -12.07 7.38 -6.57
C ARG A 117 -11.55 6.75 -7.86
N GLU A 118 -10.29 7.04 -8.17
CA GLU A 118 -9.57 6.48 -9.32
C GLU A 118 -9.05 5.06 -9.02
N LEU A 119 -8.86 4.73 -7.74
CA LEU A 119 -8.51 3.40 -7.25
C LEU A 119 -9.23 3.14 -5.94
N GLU A 120 -9.87 1.98 -5.80
CA GLU A 120 -10.33 1.47 -4.51
C GLU A 120 -10.16 -0.05 -4.47
N GLU A 121 -9.44 -0.54 -3.46
CA GLU A 121 -9.20 -1.97 -3.26
C GLU A 121 -9.17 -2.28 -1.77
N ALA A 122 -9.82 -3.37 -1.38
CA ALA A 122 -9.78 -3.92 -0.04
C ALA A 122 -9.87 -5.45 -0.14
N MET A 123 -8.72 -6.11 -0.01
CA MET A 123 -8.60 -7.56 -0.14
C MET A 123 -8.17 -8.17 1.17
N ARG A 124 -8.90 -9.20 1.61
CA ARG A 124 -8.44 -10.12 2.64
C ARG A 124 -7.72 -11.31 2.01
N VAL A 125 -6.60 -11.67 2.60
CA VAL A 125 -5.79 -12.82 2.23
C VAL A 125 -5.60 -13.69 3.44
N TRP A 126 -6.13 -14.91 3.39
CA TRP A 126 -5.95 -15.86 4.45
C TRP A 126 -4.51 -16.39 4.49
N HIS A 127 -4.03 -16.67 5.69
CA HIS A 127 -2.77 -17.40 5.89
C HIS A 127 -2.92 -18.91 5.63
N ASP A 128 -4.14 -19.38 5.48
CA ASP A 128 -4.44 -20.69 4.91
C ASP A 128 -4.44 -20.58 3.38
N PRO A 129 -3.50 -21.24 2.67
CA PRO A 129 -3.40 -21.16 1.21
C PRO A 129 -4.58 -21.81 0.48
N ASP A 130 -5.35 -22.68 1.15
CA ASP A 130 -6.52 -23.33 0.56
C ASP A 130 -7.75 -22.42 0.60
N ARG A 131 -7.69 -21.30 1.34
CA ARG A 131 -8.77 -20.32 1.41
C ARG A 131 -8.58 -19.24 0.34
N PRO A 132 -9.61 -18.97 -0.49
CA PRO A 132 -9.52 -17.95 -1.52
C PRO A 132 -9.42 -16.55 -0.90
N THR A 133 -8.77 -15.64 -1.63
CA THR A 133 -8.79 -14.22 -1.27
C THR A 133 -10.21 -13.67 -1.32
N GLU A 134 -10.54 -12.76 -0.41
CA GLU A 134 -11.87 -12.16 -0.31
C GLU A 134 -11.82 -10.67 -0.58
N TRP A 135 -12.64 -10.19 -1.51
CA TRP A 135 -12.93 -8.76 -1.61
C TRP A 135 -13.83 -8.35 -0.44
N LEU A 136 -13.41 -7.31 0.28
CA LEU A 136 -14.08 -6.84 1.48
C LEU A 136 -15.15 -5.77 1.20
N GLY A 137 -15.37 -5.47 -0.08
CA GLY A 137 -16.28 -4.42 -0.54
C GLY A 137 -15.59 -3.06 -0.62
N ARG A 138 -16.39 -2.02 -0.82
CA ARG A 138 -15.91 -0.64 -0.88
C ARG A 138 -15.38 -0.20 0.49
N PRO A 139 -14.11 0.20 0.61
CA PRO A 139 -13.61 0.73 1.85
C PRO A 139 -14.10 2.16 2.08
N GLU A 140 -14.38 2.51 3.33
CA GLU A 140 -14.61 3.89 3.77
C GLU A 140 -13.57 4.25 4.83
N TYR A 141 -13.16 5.51 4.89
CA TYR A 141 -12.15 5.97 5.84
C TYR A 141 -12.68 7.13 6.69
N GLU A 142 -12.24 7.16 7.93
CA GLU A 142 -12.37 8.29 8.84
C GLU A 142 -10.96 8.66 9.31
N HIS A 143 -10.52 9.87 8.96
CA HIS A 143 -9.19 10.37 9.28
C HIS A 143 -9.28 11.47 10.34
N GLU A 144 -8.57 11.29 11.45
CA GLU A 144 -8.43 12.33 12.45
C GLU A 144 -7.16 13.14 12.15
N LEU A 145 -7.34 14.44 11.93
CA LEU A 145 -6.24 15.37 11.61
C LEU A 145 -5.76 16.09 12.86
N VAL A 146 -4.45 16.23 13.00
CA VAL A 146 -3.86 17.09 14.03
C VAL A 146 -4.04 18.56 13.62
N PRO A 147 -4.76 19.39 14.41
CA PRO A 147 -5.07 20.77 14.04
C PRO A 147 -3.83 21.59 13.66
N GLY A 148 -3.92 22.38 12.59
CA GLY A 148 -2.83 23.23 12.11
C GLY A 148 -1.72 22.49 11.34
N THR A 149 -1.87 21.18 11.10
CA THR A 149 -0.89 20.37 10.39
C THR A 149 -1.53 19.60 9.22
N ARG A 150 -0.70 18.84 8.48
CA ARG A 150 -1.16 17.84 7.50
C ARG A 150 -1.00 16.40 8.02
N MET A 151 -0.83 16.22 9.33
CA MET A 151 -0.58 14.92 9.95
C MET A 151 -1.87 14.31 10.47
N LEU A 152 -1.95 12.98 10.40
CA LEU A 152 -3.03 12.20 10.99
C LEU A 152 -2.66 11.84 12.44
N SER A 153 -3.60 11.96 13.39
CA SER A 153 -3.49 11.40 14.74
C SER A 153 -3.98 9.95 14.79
N GLY A 154 -4.91 9.60 13.91
CA GLY A 154 -5.54 8.29 13.87
C GLY A 154 -6.36 8.10 12.60
N SER A 155 -6.75 6.87 12.33
CA SER A 155 -7.63 6.54 11.22
C SER A 155 -8.45 5.29 11.51
N VAL A 156 -9.70 5.29 11.08
CA VAL A 156 -10.56 4.10 11.07
C VAL A 156 -10.89 3.78 9.62
N ILE A 157 -10.71 2.51 9.24
CA ILE A 157 -11.08 2.03 7.91
C ILE A 157 -12.22 1.03 8.07
N HIS A 158 -13.34 1.29 7.39
CA HIS A 158 -14.52 0.43 7.38
C HIS A 158 -14.55 -0.38 6.10
N PHE A 159 -14.81 -1.68 6.24
CA PHE A 159 -15.00 -2.56 5.11
C PHE A 159 -16.45 -3.02 5.07
N LEU A 160 -17.26 -2.36 4.23
CA LEU A 160 -18.69 -2.62 4.14
C LEU A 160 -18.94 -3.72 3.11
N LYS A 161 -19.19 -4.95 3.58
CA LYS A 161 -19.74 -6.00 2.71
C LYS A 161 -21.22 -5.69 2.51
N LEU A 162 -21.60 -5.20 1.33
CA LEU A 162 -23.01 -5.17 0.93
C LEU A 162 -23.52 -6.61 1.02
N LYS A 163 -24.46 -6.87 1.93
CA LYS A 163 -25.25 -8.09 1.86
C LYS A 163 -26.07 -7.97 0.58
N LEU A 164 -25.73 -8.76 -0.43
CA LEU A 164 -26.64 -9.01 -1.53
C LEU A 164 -27.89 -9.63 -0.90
N VAL A 165 -29.01 -8.91 -1.00
CA VAL A 165 -30.35 -9.38 -0.62
C VAL A 165 -30.86 -10.29 -1.71
#